data_AF-A0A150SC80-F1
#
_entry.id   AF-A0A150SC80-F1
#
_cell.length_a   1.000
_cell.length_b   1.000
_cell.length_c   1.000
_cell.angle_alpha   90.00
_cell.angle_beta   90.00
_cell.angle_gamma   90.00
#
_symmetry.space_group_name_H-M   'P 1'
#
loop_
_entity.id
_entity.type
_entity.pdbx_description
1 polymer ?
#
loop_
_entity_poly.entity_id
_entity_poly.type
_entity_poly.pdbx_seq_one_letter_code
_entity_poly.pdbx_strand_id
1 'polypeptide(L)'
;MDSFTTRHRFAFTAVLLCVPLLAGASGCGQAGPELDGVDSAPAELVSAAAGGIKPGRCRPTGCSGQVCADQTVYTTCEWREEYACYGEHGICERDASGQCGWRQTPELTACLGGGDVLEVPPGGPCVVTGCSGQVCADEEVFTTCEWREEYACYGKLGVCERDASGQCGWRDTPELDACLASASGI
;
A
#
# COMPACT_ATOMS: atom_id res chain seq x y z
N MET A 1 15.77 52.75 -26.39
CA MET A 1 15.79 51.34 -25.95
C MET A 1 16.14 50.53 -27.18
N ASP A 2 17.41 50.16 -27.23
CA ASP A 2 18.18 49.88 -28.44
C ASP A 2 17.80 48.61 -29.21
N SER A 3 18.03 48.75 -30.51
CA SER A 3 17.83 47.80 -31.60
C SER A 3 18.97 46.79 -31.74
N PHE A 4 18.64 45.62 -32.31
CA PHE A 4 19.34 44.87 -33.35
C PHE A 4 20.89 44.72 -33.37
N THR A 5 21.31 43.48 -33.61
CA THR A 5 22.52 43.03 -34.34
C THR A 5 23.83 42.89 -33.55
N THR A 6 24.38 41.66 -33.53
CA THR A 6 25.82 41.31 -33.73
C THR A 6 25.89 39.77 -33.75
N ARG A 7 25.84 39.10 -34.90
CA ARG A 7 26.96 38.70 -35.76
C ARG A 7 28.25 38.27 -35.02
N HIS A 8 28.42 36.95 -34.94
CA HIS A 8 29.59 36.19 -35.43
C HIS A 8 31.01 36.41 -34.86
N ARG A 9 31.61 35.24 -34.59
CA ARG A 9 33.02 34.82 -34.79
C ARG A 9 34.00 35.13 -33.65
N PHE A 10 34.55 34.06 -33.07
CA PHE A 10 35.97 33.70 -32.91
C PHE A 10 35.99 32.59 -31.83
N ALA A 11 36.13 31.31 -32.14
CA ALA A 11 37.35 30.57 -32.55
C ALA A 11 37.43 29.33 -31.62
N PHE A 12 38.18 28.28 -32.00
CA PHE A 12 38.32 26.94 -31.37
C PHE A 12 37.22 25.95 -31.82
N THR A 13 37.30 25.34 -33.01
CA THR A 13 38.35 24.43 -33.51
C THR A 13 38.55 23.21 -32.61
N ALA A 14 37.80 22.14 -32.87
CA ALA A 14 38.24 20.74 -32.69
C ALA A 14 37.23 19.80 -33.38
N VAL A 15 37.36 19.70 -34.70
CA VAL A 15 36.83 18.56 -35.46
C VAL A 15 37.69 17.36 -35.06
N LEU A 16 37.16 16.51 -34.17
CA LEU A 16 37.71 15.18 -33.89
C LEU A 16 36.89 14.16 -34.67
N LEU A 17 37.44 13.81 -35.83
CA LEU A 17 37.07 12.65 -36.63
C LEU A 17 37.27 11.37 -35.81
N CYS A 18 36.19 10.73 -35.38
CA CYS A 18 36.20 9.30 -35.06
C CYS A 18 35.33 8.58 -36.09
N VAL A 19 35.99 8.18 -37.18
CA VAL A 19 35.48 7.26 -38.20
C VAL A 19 35.13 5.93 -37.52
N PRO A 20 33.98 5.30 -37.83
CA PRO A 20 33.59 4.01 -37.27
C PRO A 20 34.40 2.89 -37.91
N LEU A 21 35.22 2.20 -37.12
CA LEU A 21 35.88 0.96 -37.52
C LEU A 21 34.95 -0.23 -37.20
N LEU A 22 34.40 -0.80 -38.27
CA LEU A 22 33.81 -2.13 -38.33
C LEU A 22 34.88 -3.19 -38.02
N ALA A 23 34.74 -3.91 -36.90
CA ALA A 23 35.17 -5.31 -36.74
C ALA A 23 34.80 -5.80 -35.33
N GLY A 24 33.89 -6.77 -35.23
CA GLY A 24 33.64 -7.44 -33.94
C GLY A 24 32.31 -8.17 -33.85
N ALA A 25 32.05 -9.10 -34.79
CA ALA A 25 31.08 -10.17 -34.53
C ALA A 25 31.63 -11.05 -33.39
N SER A 26 31.21 -10.77 -32.17
CA SER A 26 31.37 -11.68 -31.04
C SER A 26 30.07 -12.45 -30.88
N GLY A 27 30.10 -13.73 -31.26
CA GLY A 27 28.98 -14.63 -31.10
C GLY A 27 28.55 -14.76 -29.64
N CYS A 28 27.26 -14.58 -29.39
CA CYS A 28 26.63 -15.13 -28.18
C CYS A 28 26.35 -16.61 -28.43
N GLY A 29 27.43 -17.39 -28.48
CA GLY A 29 27.41 -18.85 -28.41
C GLY A 29 28.14 -19.25 -27.15
N GLN A 30 27.46 -19.18 -26.01
CA GLN A 30 27.84 -19.94 -24.83
C GLN A 30 26.63 -20.79 -24.45
N ALA A 31 26.72 -22.05 -24.84
CA ALA A 31 25.99 -23.12 -24.19
C ALA A 31 26.28 -23.02 -22.69
N GLY A 32 25.26 -22.70 -21.91
CA GLY A 32 25.29 -22.93 -20.47
C GLY A 32 25.45 -24.43 -20.21
N PRO A 33 26.09 -24.83 -19.10
CA PRO A 33 26.17 -26.24 -18.74
C PRO A 33 24.75 -26.81 -18.60
N GLU A 34 24.51 -27.88 -19.36
CA GLU A 34 23.41 -28.82 -19.19
C GLU A 34 23.30 -29.17 -17.70
N LEU A 35 22.24 -28.71 -17.03
CA LEU A 35 21.87 -29.25 -15.73
C LEU A 35 21.16 -30.57 -16.00
N ASP A 36 21.98 -31.61 -16.07
CA ASP A 36 21.57 -33.00 -15.98
C ASP A 36 20.64 -33.22 -14.78
N GLY A 37 19.54 -33.92 -15.02
CA GLY A 37 18.90 -34.80 -14.04
C GLY A 37 18.00 -34.15 -13.01
N VAL A 38 16.72 -33.93 -13.36
CA VAL A 38 15.65 -34.22 -12.39
C VAL A 38 15.02 -35.56 -12.79
N ASP A 39 15.47 -36.59 -12.10
CA ASP A 39 14.89 -37.92 -12.13
C ASP A 39 13.39 -37.85 -11.84
N SER A 40 12.61 -38.37 -12.79
CA SER A 40 11.22 -38.73 -12.62
C SER A 40 11.11 -39.87 -11.59
N ALA A 41 10.98 -39.53 -10.31
CA ALA A 41 10.46 -40.45 -9.30
C ALA A 41 8.93 -40.30 -9.23
N PRO A 42 8.16 -41.41 -9.21
CA PRO A 42 6.71 -41.34 -9.25
C PRO A 42 6.15 -40.77 -7.94
N ALA A 43 4.97 -40.18 -8.07
CA ALA A 43 4.16 -39.69 -6.96
C ALA A 43 3.75 -40.86 -6.05
N GLU A 44 4.45 -41.00 -4.93
CA GLU A 44 4.04 -41.85 -3.80
C GLU A 44 3.90 -40.96 -2.56
N LEU A 45 2.80 -41.19 -1.86
CA LEU A 45 2.29 -40.40 -0.75
C LEU A 45 3.32 -40.28 0.39
N VAL A 46 3.72 -39.05 0.72
CA VAL A 46 4.28 -38.74 2.04
C VAL A 46 3.30 -37.86 2.82
N SER A 47 2.66 -38.54 3.76
CA SER A 47 1.78 -38.01 4.79
C SER A 47 2.53 -37.08 5.75
N ALA A 48 1.81 -36.07 6.22
CA ALA A 48 2.24 -35.04 7.15
C ALA A 48 2.79 -35.62 8.46
N ALA A 49 4.12 -35.61 8.60
CA ALA A 49 4.80 -35.77 9.88
C ALA A 49 6.01 -34.83 9.91
N ALA A 50 5.85 -33.69 10.58
CA ALA A 50 6.88 -32.88 11.26
C ALA A 50 8.33 -32.95 10.74
N GLY A 51 8.53 -32.85 9.43
CA GLY A 51 9.82 -32.75 8.76
C GLY A 51 9.83 -31.47 7.97
N GLY A 52 10.12 -30.35 8.65
CA GLY A 52 10.01 -29.01 8.10
C GLY A 52 10.81 -28.86 6.81
N ILE A 53 10.12 -28.71 5.69
CA ILE A 53 10.68 -28.04 4.53
C ILE A 53 11.13 -26.68 5.06
N LYS A 54 12.45 -26.44 5.10
CA LYS A 54 12.98 -25.13 5.47
C LYS A 54 12.33 -24.14 4.50
N PRO A 55 11.56 -23.17 5.00
CA PRO A 55 10.87 -22.27 4.11
C PRO A 55 11.93 -21.53 3.29
N GLY A 56 11.70 -21.41 1.99
CA GLY A 56 12.63 -20.75 1.08
C GLY A 56 12.85 -19.27 1.47
N ARG A 57 13.79 -18.60 0.81
CA ARG A 57 13.96 -17.15 0.99
C ARG A 57 12.78 -16.43 0.34
N CYS A 58 12.14 -15.50 1.07
CA CYS A 58 11.18 -14.59 0.46
C CYS A 58 11.85 -13.79 -0.67
N ARG A 59 11.20 -13.74 -1.83
CA ARG A 59 11.67 -12.99 -3.00
C ARG A 59 10.49 -12.52 -3.86
N PRO A 60 10.67 -11.41 -4.61
CA PRO A 60 9.75 -11.06 -5.68
C PRO A 60 9.68 -12.16 -6.73
N THR A 61 8.47 -12.48 -7.16
CA THR A 61 8.11 -13.47 -8.17
C THR A 61 6.78 -13.03 -8.82
N GLY A 62 6.24 -13.84 -9.73
CA GLY A 62 5.16 -13.43 -10.62
C GLY A 62 5.76 -12.81 -11.88
N CYS A 63 5.00 -12.80 -12.97
CA CYS A 63 5.53 -12.38 -14.26
C CYS A 63 5.94 -10.88 -14.27
N SER A 64 5.32 -10.08 -13.42
CA SER A 64 5.57 -8.63 -13.29
C SER A 64 6.16 -8.27 -11.93
N GLY A 65 6.69 -9.25 -11.19
CA GLY A 65 7.28 -9.03 -9.87
C GLY A 65 6.27 -8.63 -8.79
N GLN A 66 4.97 -8.89 -8.99
CA GLN A 66 3.90 -8.44 -8.11
C GLN A 66 3.69 -9.31 -6.86
N VAL A 67 4.32 -10.49 -6.79
CA VAL A 67 4.13 -11.45 -5.69
C VAL A 67 5.41 -11.57 -4.87
N CYS A 68 5.32 -11.44 -3.55
CA CYS A 68 6.39 -11.81 -2.63
C CYS A 68 6.13 -13.22 -2.07
N ALA A 69 6.98 -14.20 -2.40
CA ALA A 69 6.83 -15.58 -1.94
C ALA A 69 8.19 -16.25 -1.73
N ASP A 70 8.22 -17.39 -1.06
CA ASP A 70 9.43 -18.23 -0.91
C ASP A 70 9.60 -19.28 -2.01
N GLN A 71 8.63 -19.35 -2.94
CA GLN A 71 8.66 -20.17 -4.14
C GLN A 71 8.34 -19.33 -5.38
N THR A 72 8.65 -19.85 -6.58
CA THR A 72 8.24 -19.18 -7.82
C THR A 72 6.73 -19.29 -7.96
N VAL A 73 6.05 -18.16 -7.94
CA VAL A 73 4.64 -18.05 -8.34
C VAL A 73 4.58 -17.58 -9.78
N TYR A 74 3.81 -18.29 -10.61
CA TYR A 74 3.50 -17.89 -11.97
C TYR A 74 2.14 -17.19 -11.97
N THR A 75 2.11 -15.96 -12.47
CA THR A 75 0.91 -15.16 -12.67
C THR A 75 0.73 -14.86 -14.16
N THR A 76 -0.41 -14.30 -14.55
CA THR A 76 -0.55 -13.71 -15.88
C THR A 76 0.49 -12.60 -16.07
N CYS A 77 1.00 -12.46 -17.30
CA CYS A 77 1.97 -11.41 -17.67
C CYS A 77 1.28 -10.09 -18.00
N GLU A 78 0.30 -9.71 -17.19
CA GLU A 78 -0.36 -8.43 -17.28
C GLU A 78 0.49 -7.35 -16.60
N TRP A 79 0.63 -6.20 -17.23
CA TRP A 79 1.27 -5.05 -16.61
C TRP A 79 0.22 -4.10 -16.04
N ARG A 80 0.45 -3.63 -14.82
CA ARG A 80 -0.30 -2.56 -14.17
C ARG A 80 0.71 -1.61 -13.52
N GLU A 81 0.42 -0.32 -13.49
CA GLU A 81 1.35 0.70 -12.96
C GLU A 81 1.69 0.44 -11.49
N GLU A 82 0.75 -0.11 -10.73
CA GLU A 82 0.95 -0.47 -9.32
C GLU A 82 2.04 -1.54 -9.13
N TYR A 83 2.35 -2.34 -10.15
CA TYR A 83 3.41 -3.35 -10.07
C TYR A 83 4.81 -2.73 -10.08
N ALA A 84 4.99 -1.55 -10.70
CA ALA A 84 6.24 -0.81 -10.64
C ALA A 84 6.62 -0.47 -9.17
N CYS A 85 5.62 -0.12 -8.36
CA CYS A 85 5.81 0.22 -6.95
C CYS A 85 6.43 -0.92 -6.13
N TYR A 86 6.04 -2.16 -6.39
CA TYR A 86 6.64 -3.32 -5.71
C TYR A 86 8.13 -3.49 -6.08
N GLY A 87 8.50 -3.17 -7.32
CA GLY A 87 9.90 -3.20 -7.76
C GLY A 87 10.75 -2.06 -7.19
N GLU A 88 10.18 -0.85 -7.10
CA GLU A 88 10.92 0.36 -6.69
C GLU A 88 10.95 0.56 -5.17
N HIS A 89 9.86 0.25 -4.48
CA HIS A 89 9.68 0.52 -3.05
C HIS A 89 9.39 -0.72 -2.21
N GLY A 90 9.10 -1.87 -2.84
CA GLY A 90 8.70 -3.07 -2.13
C GLY A 90 9.84 -3.72 -1.34
N ILE A 91 9.59 -3.99 -0.06
CA ILE A 91 10.46 -4.83 0.78
C ILE A 91 9.79 -6.19 0.94
N CYS A 92 10.26 -7.18 0.20
CA CYS A 92 9.75 -8.56 0.26
C CYS A 92 10.43 -9.34 1.39
N GLU A 93 9.65 -9.71 2.41
CA GLU A 93 10.16 -10.33 3.62
C GLU A 93 9.17 -11.28 4.28
N ARG A 94 9.60 -11.90 5.38
CA ARG A 94 8.77 -12.82 6.17
C ARG A 94 8.18 -12.08 7.37
N ASP A 95 6.88 -12.18 7.57
CA ASP A 95 6.19 -11.58 8.70
C ASP A 95 6.29 -12.45 9.99
N ALA A 96 5.69 -11.96 11.08
CA ALA A 96 5.66 -12.66 12.37
C ALA A 96 4.84 -13.96 12.34
N SER A 97 3.94 -14.13 11.37
CA SER A 97 3.19 -15.38 11.14
C SER A 97 4.00 -16.42 10.37
N GLY A 98 5.18 -16.03 9.86
CA GLY A 98 6.04 -16.86 9.05
C GLY A 98 5.69 -16.86 7.57
N GLN A 99 4.84 -15.96 7.08
CA GLN A 99 4.45 -15.87 5.67
C GLN A 99 5.30 -14.82 4.94
N CYS A 100 5.61 -15.07 3.67
CA CYS A 100 6.24 -14.05 2.84
C CYS A 100 5.20 -13.02 2.39
N GLY A 101 5.55 -11.74 2.44
CA GLY A 101 4.69 -10.64 2.02
C GLY A 101 5.49 -9.37 1.75
N TRP A 102 4.84 -8.42 1.08
CA TRP A 102 5.36 -7.07 0.94
C TRP A 102 5.17 -6.32 2.27
N ARG A 103 6.25 -5.81 2.86
CA ARG A 103 6.15 -4.88 3.99
C ARG A 103 5.47 -3.61 3.52
N GLN A 104 4.42 -3.19 4.22
CA GLN A 104 3.77 -1.91 4.00
C GLN A 104 4.61 -0.78 4.58
N THR A 105 5.46 -0.17 3.74
CA THR A 105 6.18 1.06 4.10
C THR A 105 5.43 2.29 3.57
N PRO A 106 5.60 3.48 4.18
CA PRO A 106 4.99 4.70 3.68
C PRO A 106 5.27 4.96 2.20
N GLU A 107 6.48 4.65 1.72
CA GLU A 107 6.89 4.84 0.33
C GLU A 107 6.14 3.89 -0.61
N LEU A 108 6.04 2.60 -0.25
CA LEU A 108 5.28 1.63 -1.03
C LEU A 108 3.80 2.00 -1.08
N THR A 109 3.21 2.37 0.06
CA THR A 109 1.80 2.76 0.13
C THR A 109 1.52 4.03 -0.68
N ALA A 110 2.37 5.04 -0.59
CA ALA A 110 2.25 6.26 -1.39
C ALA A 110 2.32 5.96 -2.90
N CYS A 111 3.27 5.10 -3.32
CA CYS A 111 3.40 4.72 -4.73
C CYS A 111 2.19 3.96 -5.26
N LEU A 112 1.63 3.04 -4.47
CA LEU A 112 0.43 2.26 -4.83
C LEU A 112 -0.84 3.11 -4.97
N GLY A 113 -0.72 4.44 -4.97
CA GLY A 113 -1.82 5.37 -5.09
C GLY A 113 -2.53 5.62 -3.77
N GLY A 114 -1.91 5.23 -2.64
CA GLY A 114 -2.31 5.61 -1.29
C GLY A 114 -3.81 5.54 -1.08
N GLY A 115 -4.34 4.35 -0.87
CA GLY A 115 -5.57 4.22 -0.08
C GLY A 115 -5.23 4.66 1.35
N ASP A 116 -5.23 5.97 1.57
CA ASP A 116 -5.27 6.66 2.86
C ASP A 116 -4.61 5.90 4.02
N VAL A 117 -3.27 5.82 4.04
CA VAL A 117 -2.57 5.76 5.33
C VAL A 117 -2.58 7.16 5.95
N LEU A 118 -3.78 7.61 6.29
CA LEU A 118 -3.93 8.11 7.64
C LEU A 118 -3.41 6.97 8.51
N GLU A 119 -2.50 7.26 9.42
CA GLU A 119 -2.25 6.37 10.54
C GLU A 119 -3.59 6.26 11.26
N VAL A 120 -4.44 5.34 10.80
CA VAL A 120 -5.78 5.14 11.32
C VAL A 120 -5.51 4.63 12.73
N PRO A 121 -5.80 5.42 13.78
CA PRO A 121 -5.73 4.88 15.12
C PRO A 121 -6.56 3.59 15.13
N PRO A 122 -6.14 2.53 15.84
CA PRO A 122 -6.91 1.29 15.88
C PRO A 122 -8.39 1.62 16.10
N GLY A 123 -9.23 1.34 15.09
CA GLY A 123 -10.63 1.76 15.04
C GLY A 123 -10.96 3.02 14.21
N GLY A 124 -10.40 3.25 13.01
CA GLY A 124 -10.99 4.20 12.05
C GLY A 124 -11.04 5.70 12.46
N PRO A 125 -11.62 6.58 11.62
CA PRO A 125 -12.12 7.88 12.07
C PRO A 125 -13.39 7.70 12.93
N CYS A 126 -13.64 8.59 13.87
CA CYS A 126 -14.94 8.62 14.57
C CYS A 126 -16.02 9.15 13.62
N VAL A 127 -17.13 8.43 13.52
CA VAL A 127 -18.25 8.74 12.63
C VAL A 127 -19.53 8.92 13.43
N VAL A 128 -20.35 9.89 13.01
CA VAL A 128 -21.73 10.03 13.50
C VAL A 128 -22.58 9.01 12.78
N THR A 129 -23.20 8.12 13.53
CA THR A 129 -23.97 6.96 13.05
C THR A 129 -25.22 6.75 13.92
N GLY A 130 -25.92 5.62 13.74
CA GLY A 130 -27.26 5.40 14.26
C GLY A 130 -28.32 6.04 13.37
N CYS A 131 -29.53 5.49 13.37
CA CYS A 131 -30.59 5.90 12.44
C CYS A 131 -31.03 7.37 12.63
N SER A 132 -30.78 7.96 13.80
CA SER A 132 -31.10 9.36 14.10
C SER A 132 -29.86 10.21 14.39
N GLY A 133 -28.67 9.72 14.03
CA GLY A 133 -27.40 10.43 14.27
C GLY A 133 -27.04 10.57 15.75
N GLN A 134 -27.51 9.65 16.59
CA GLN A 134 -27.34 9.71 18.04
C GLN A 134 -26.07 9.03 18.55
N VAL A 135 -25.37 8.28 17.69
CA VAL A 135 -24.18 7.50 18.07
C VAL A 135 -22.93 8.15 17.46
N CYS A 136 -21.88 8.31 18.25
CA CYS A 136 -20.53 8.57 17.75
C CYS A 136 -19.69 7.32 18.01
N ALA A 137 -19.16 6.68 16.96
CA ALA A 137 -18.44 5.41 17.06
C ALA A 137 -17.29 5.33 16.03
N ASP A 138 -16.43 4.32 16.15
CA ASP A 138 -15.39 3.99 15.19
C ASP A 138 -15.89 3.18 13.98
N GLU A 139 -17.13 2.73 14.03
CA GLU A 139 -17.80 1.98 12.97
C GLU A 139 -19.26 2.42 12.80
N GLU A 140 -19.90 1.96 11.73
CA GLU A 140 -21.34 2.19 11.55
C GLU A 140 -22.16 1.34 12.52
N VAL A 141 -22.96 2.00 13.36
CA VAL A 141 -23.84 1.35 14.32
C VAL A 141 -25.29 1.51 13.87
N PHE A 142 -25.98 0.40 13.71
CA PHE A 142 -27.41 0.41 13.43
C PHE A 142 -28.22 0.40 14.73
N THR A 143 -28.95 1.48 14.96
CA THR A 143 -29.90 1.61 16.06
C THR A 143 -31.34 1.50 15.54
N THR A 144 -32.29 1.34 16.45
CA THR A 144 -33.70 1.53 16.10
C THR A 144 -33.94 2.97 15.62
N CYS A 145 -34.78 3.16 14.60
CA CYS A 145 -35.14 4.47 14.06
C CYS A 145 -36.18 5.23 14.93
N GLU A 146 -36.08 5.08 16.25
CA GLU A 146 -36.88 5.89 17.17
C GLU A 146 -36.34 7.33 17.19
N TRP A 147 -37.23 8.31 17.20
CA TRP A 147 -36.86 9.71 17.36
C TRP A 147 -37.12 10.17 18.79
N ARG A 148 -36.15 10.88 19.37
CA ARG A 148 -36.25 11.55 20.65
C ARG A 148 -35.66 12.95 20.55
N GLU A 149 -36.17 13.90 21.33
CA GLU A 149 -35.78 15.31 21.23
C GLU A 149 -34.30 15.51 21.57
N GLU A 150 -33.73 14.70 22.46
CA GLU A 150 -32.31 14.72 22.82
C GLU A 150 -31.39 14.42 21.63
N TYR A 151 -31.86 13.69 20.62
CA TYR A 151 -31.04 13.38 19.44
C TYR A 151 -30.78 14.63 18.58
N ALA A 152 -31.67 15.62 18.61
CA ALA A 152 -31.44 16.90 17.96
C ALA A 152 -30.26 17.67 18.58
N CYS A 153 -29.95 17.44 19.86
CA CYS A 153 -28.80 18.06 20.53
C CYS A 153 -27.49 17.57 19.94
N TYR A 154 -27.33 16.25 19.72
CA TYR A 154 -26.14 15.68 19.08
C TYR A 154 -25.91 16.23 17.67
N GLY A 155 -26.96 16.33 16.85
CA GLY A 155 -26.83 16.87 15.49
C GLY A 155 -26.51 18.37 15.41
N LYS A 156 -26.87 19.16 16.43
CA LYS A 156 -26.68 20.63 16.45
C LYS A 156 -25.42 21.07 17.18
N LEU A 157 -25.08 20.37 18.27
CA LEU A 157 -24.09 20.79 19.25
C LEU A 157 -23.03 19.71 19.50
N GLY A 158 -23.27 18.47 19.08
CA GLY A 158 -22.35 17.36 19.29
C GLY A 158 -21.08 17.50 18.46
N VAL A 159 -19.94 17.27 19.09
CA VAL A 159 -18.65 17.08 18.42
C VAL A 159 -18.27 15.61 18.58
N CYS A 160 -18.31 14.85 17.49
CA CYS A 160 -17.93 13.44 17.47
C CYS A 160 -16.42 13.32 17.28
N GLU A 161 -15.73 12.78 18.26
CA GLU A 161 -14.27 12.71 18.26
C GLU A 161 -13.75 11.57 19.13
N ARG A 162 -12.43 11.35 19.05
CA ARG A 162 -11.73 10.38 19.87
C ARG A 162 -11.23 11.05 21.14
N ASP A 163 -11.54 10.46 22.29
CA ASP A 163 -11.11 10.98 23.58
C ASP A 163 -9.65 10.60 23.90
N ALA A 164 -9.17 11.03 25.08
CA ALA A 164 -7.82 10.72 25.55
C ALA A 164 -7.59 9.23 25.87
N SER A 165 -8.67 8.44 26.00
CA SER A 165 -8.59 6.98 26.18
C SER A 165 -8.51 6.22 24.85
N GLY A 166 -8.70 6.92 23.73
CA GLY A 166 -8.71 6.35 22.40
C GLY A 166 -10.10 5.87 21.95
N GLN A 167 -11.17 6.18 22.67
CA GLN A 167 -12.54 5.77 22.32
C GLN A 167 -13.27 6.89 21.58
N CYS A 168 -14.10 6.52 20.60
CA CYS A 168 -14.99 7.49 19.95
C CYS A 168 -16.19 7.80 20.86
N GLY A 169 -16.52 9.08 20.97
CA GLY A 169 -17.64 9.55 21.77
C GLY A 169 -17.99 11.00 21.46
N TRP A 170 -19.14 11.42 21.99
CA TRP A 170 -19.52 12.83 21.97
C TRP A 170 -18.65 13.59 22.97
N ARG A 171 -18.03 14.69 22.53
CA ARG A 171 -17.32 15.60 23.42
C ARG A 171 -18.29 16.20 24.44
N ASP A 172 -17.96 16.06 25.72
CA ASP A 172 -18.67 16.75 26.81
C ASP A 172 -18.47 18.26 26.68
N THR A 173 -19.53 18.97 26.32
CA THR A 173 -19.56 20.43 26.23
C THR A 173 -20.73 20.97 27.05
N PRO A 174 -20.57 22.11 27.76
CA PRO A 174 -21.66 22.69 28.55
C PRO A 174 -22.92 22.96 27.72
N GLU A 175 -22.75 23.31 26.44
CA GLU A 175 -23.85 23.55 25.51
C GLU A 175 -24.62 22.27 25.18
N LEU A 176 -23.90 21.17 24.91
CA LEU A 176 -24.51 19.87 24.66
C LEU A 176 -25.24 19.36 25.91
N ASP A 177 -24.61 19.45 27.09
CA ASP A 177 -25.18 19.02 28.36
C ASP A 177 -26.48 19.77 28.70
N ALA A 178 -26.46 21.09 28.54
CA ALA A 178 -27.65 21.93 28.77
C ALA A 178 -28.80 21.57 27.82
N CYS A 179 -28.49 21.30 26.54
CA CYS A 179 -29.48 20.85 25.57
C CYS A 179 -30.07 19.50 25.98
N LEU A 180 -29.23 18.52 26.29
CA LEU A 180 -29.66 17.17 26.68
C LEU A 180 -30.52 17.20 27.96
N ALA A 181 -30.14 17.98 28.96
CA ALA A 181 -30.93 18.15 30.19
C ALA A 181 -32.33 18.71 29.87
N SER A 182 -32.37 19.79 29.09
CA SER A 182 -33.63 20.43 28.70
C SER A 182 -34.55 19.51 27.88
N ALA A 183 -33.98 18.73 26.95
CA ALA A 183 -34.72 17.82 26.09
C ALA A 183 -35.23 16.58 26.85
N SER A 184 -34.48 16.13 27.86
CA SER A 184 -34.82 14.96 28.69
C SER A 184 -35.78 15.28 29.83
N GLY A 185 -36.08 16.57 30.07
CA GLY A 185 -37.02 17.00 31.12
C GLY A 185 -36.47 16.87 32.54
N ILE A 186 -35.14 16.94 32.70
CA ILE A 186 -34.40 16.91 33.98
C ILE A 186 -33.67 18.23 34.22
#